data_AF-A0AAE0LI35-F1
#
_entry.id   AF-A0AAE0LI35-F1
#
_cell.length_a   1.000
_cell.length_b   1.000
_cell.length_c   1.000
_cell.angle_alpha   90.00
_cell.angle_beta   90.00
_cell.angle_gamma   90.00
#
_symmetry.space_group_name_H-M   'P 1'
#
loop_
_entity.id
_entity.type
_entity.pdbx_description
1 polymer ?
#
loop_
_entity_poly.entity_id
_entity_poly.type
_entity_poly.pdbx_seq_one_letter_code
_entity_poly.pdbx_strand_id
1 'polypeptide(L)'
;MKGNTDVLISTQANAFQDNHTLLKALEHLDKQLVRRGVKKPVMWLTDGQSARFNLKVLDFAEENGLEEFVYPPHTTTAHALLDRVFHMWHTTYSKCVEDWSKANPGKQVTKAVFAAVFPDAWLKWTRGIRVHAVALKVGISEDGIFPDSIADSFFVKSNLQNELTKVIKAIKGEMTATAISS
;
A
#
# COMPACT_ATOMS: atom_id res chain seq x y z
N MET A 1 -7.72 -31.76 -0.67
CA MET A 1 -9.01 -31.04 -0.65
C MET A 1 -9.02 -30.05 -1.82
N LYS A 2 -9.91 -30.21 -2.79
CA LYS A 2 -10.17 -29.18 -3.81
C LYS A 2 -11.00 -28.07 -3.12
N GLY A 3 -10.30 -27.08 -2.56
CA GLY A 3 -10.96 -25.95 -1.93
C GLY A 3 -11.71 -25.15 -2.99
N ASN A 4 -13.02 -24.98 -2.81
CA ASN A 4 -13.81 -24.09 -3.65
C ASN A 4 -13.22 -22.66 -3.49
N THR A 5 -12.67 -22.11 -4.57
CA THR A 5 -12.12 -20.76 -4.55
C THR A 5 -13.30 -19.81 -4.66
N ASP A 6 -13.75 -19.29 -3.53
CA ASP A 6 -14.66 -18.14 -3.53
C ASP A 6 -13.91 -16.95 -4.14
N VAL A 7 -14.45 -16.36 -5.20
CA VAL A 7 -13.84 -15.25 -5.94
C VAL A 7 -14.79 -14.07 -5.90
N LEU A 8 -14.34 -12.95 -5.35
CA LEU A 8 -15.04 -11.68 -5.46
C LEU A 8 -14.68 -10.99 -6.76
N ILE A 9 -15.68 -10.72 -7.60
CA ILE A 9 -15.55 -9.82 -8.77
C ILE A 9 -16.50 -8.64 -8.54
N SER A 10 -15.94 -7.44 -8.44
CA SER A 10 -16.71 -6.19 -8.40
C SER A 10 -16.26 -5.28 -9.53
N THR A 11 -17.21 -4.64 -10.21
CA THR A 11 -16.94 -3.73 -11.32
C THR A 11 -17.52 -2.35 -11.04
N GLN A 12 -16.78 -1.30 -11.41
CA GLN A 12 -17.26 0.08 -11.38
C GLN A 12 -17.11 0.72 -12.76
N ALA A 13 -18.03 1.62 -13.12
CA ALA A 13 -17.97 2.33 -14.40
C ALA A 13 -16.76 3.29 -14.49
N ASN A 14 -16.35 3.86 -13.36
CA ASN A 14 -15.23 4.81 -13.26
C ASN A 14 -13.87 4.13 -13.02
N ALA A 15 -13.82 2.79 -12.95
CA ALA A 15 -12.61 1.99 -12.66
C ALA A 15 -11.92 2.27 -11.31
N PHE A 16 -12.52 3.06 -10.41
CA PHE A 16 -12.01 3.28 -9.06
C PHE A 16 -12.74 2.41 -8.05
N GLN A 17 -12.11 2.16 -6.91
CA GLN A 17 -12.79 1.55 -5.76
C GLN A 17 -13.50 2.65 -4.96
N ASP A 18 -14.75 2.39 -4.58
CA ASP A 18 -15.54 3.23 -3.67
C ASP A 18 -15.78 2.51 -2.34
N ASN A 19 -16.49 3.16 -1.42
CA ASN A 19 -16.76 2.64 -0.08
C ASN A 19 -17.54 1.31 -0.13
N HIS A 20 -18.45 1.15 -1.10
CA HIS A 20 -19.27 -0.07 -1.22
C HIS A 20 -18.47 -1.27 -1.72
N THR A 21 -17.66 -1.05 -2.75
CA THR A 21 -16.78 -2.09 -3.32
C THR A 21 -15.62 -2.42 -2.40
N LEU A 22 -15.12 -1.45 -1.63
CA LEU A 22 -14.18 -1.68 -0.54
C LEU A 22 -14.79 -2.54 0.57
N LEU A 23 -15.98 -2.20 1.06
CA LEU A 23 -16.63 -2.96 2.12
C LEU A 23 -16.82 -4.43 1.70
N LYS A 24 -17.29 -4.68 0.47
CA LYS A 24 -17.38 -6.04 -0.07
C LYS A 24 -16.04 -6.77 -0.11
N ALA A 25 -14.95 -6.07 -0.42
CA ALA A 25 -13.61 -6.64 -0.42
C ALA A 25 -13.16 -7.01 0.99
N LEU A 26 -13.48 -6.20 2.00
CA LEU A 26 -13.19 -6.48 3.41
C LEU A 26 -14.04 -7.64 3.96
N GLU A 27 -15.33 -7.68 3.64
CA GLU A 27 -16.21 -8.82 3.96
C GLU A 27 -15.68 -10.12 3.37
N HIS A 28 -15.21 -10.08 2.12
CA HIS A 28 -14.61 -11.24 1.49
C HIS A 28 -13.27 -11.60 2.13
N LEU A 29 -12.41 -10.61 2.44
CA LEU A 29 -11.15 -10.82 3.14
C LEU A 29 -11.38 -11.49 4.50
N ASP A 30 -12.31 -10.99 5.31
CA ASP A 30 -12.62 -11.56 6.63
C ASP A 30 -13.08 -13.03 6.51
N LYS A 31 -13.97 -13.34 5.57
CA LYS A 31 -14.36 -14.72 5.27
C LYS A 31 -13.14 -15.60 4.95
N GLN A 32 -12.17 -15.08 4.21
CA GLN A 32 -10.92 -15.81 3.92
C GLN A 32 -10.04 -15.99 5.16
N LEU A 33 -9.93 -14.97 6.01
CA LEU A 33 -9.16 -15.02 7.27
C LEU A 33 -9.76 -16.06 8.22
N VAL A 34 -11.07 -16.03 8.45
CA VAL A 34 -11.81 -17.00 9.27
C VAL A 34 -11.64 -18.41 8.72
N ARG A 35 -11.82 -18.60 7.41
CA ARG A 35 -11.65 -19.91 6.75
C ARG A 35 -10.25 -20.48 6.93
N ARG A 36 -9.23 -19.62 6.99
CA ARG A 36 -7.83 -20.01 7.19
C ARG A 36 -7.44 -20.13 8.66
N GLY A 37 -8.34 -19.84 9.60
CA GLY A 37 -8.06 -19.87 11.03
C GLY A 37 -7.07 -18.80 11.48
N VAL A 38 -7.01 -17.66 10.78
CA VAL A 38 -6.15 -16.54 11.18
C VAL A 38 -6.66 -15.95 12.48
N LYS A 39 -5.78 -15.79 13.46
CA LYS A 39 -6.12 -15.18 14.76
C LYS A 39 -6.32 -13.67 14.59
N LYS A 40 -7.33 -13.14 15.27
CA LYS A 40 -7.64 -11.70 15.35
C LYS A 40 -7.03 -11.11 16.63
N PRO A 41 -6.70 -9.80 16.66
CA PRO A 41 -6.86 -8.84 15.57
C PRO A 41 -5.87 -9.05 14.42
N VAL A 42 -6.23 -8.58 13.23
CA VAL A 42 -5.36 -8.57 12.04
C VAL A 42 -5.07 -7.13 11.65
N MET A 43 -3.79 -6.82 11.47
CA MET A 43 -3.35 -5.50 11.01
C MET A 43 -3.65 -5.33 9.51
N TRP A 44 -4.47 -4.34 9.18
CA TRP A 44 -4.78 -3.91 7.82
C TRP A 44 -3.96 -2.68 7.45
N LEU A 45 -2.93 -2.89 6.64
CA LEU A 45 -2.05 -1.83 6.17
C LEU A 45 -2.61 -1.18 4.90
N THR A 46 -2.75 0.15 4.89
CA THR A 46 -3.38 0.87 3.78
C THR A 46 -2.83 2.28 3.55
N ASP A 47 -3.04 2.80 2.34
CA ASP A 47 -2.98 4.23 2.06
C ASP A 47 -4.17 4.98 2.69
N GLY A 48 -4.06 6.32 2.73
CA GLY A 48 -5.08 7.21 3.28
C GLY A 48 -6.19 7.59 2.30
N GLN A 49 -6.63 6.66 1.43
CA GLN A 49 -7.72 6.95 0.50
C GLN A 49 -9.03 7.21 1.27
N SER A 50 -9.82 8.21 0.86
CA SER A 50 -11.03 8.65 1.57
C SER A 50 -12.07 7.54 1.83
N ALA A 51 -12.13 6.52 0.95
CA ALA A 51 -13.07 5.41 1.10
C ALA A 51 -12.85 4.57 2.37
N ARG A 52 -11.62 4.61 2.91
CA ARG A 52 -11.22 3.89 4.12
C ARG A 52 -11.84 4.49 5.38
N PHE A 53 -12.00 5.81 5.40
CA PHE A 53 -12.57 6.55 6.53
C PHE A 53 -14.10 6.65 6.50
N ASN A 54 -14.77 5.72 5.80
CA ASN A 54 -16.23 5.65 5.82
C ASN A 54 -16.71 4.92 7.07
N LEU A 55 -17.74 5.44 7.75
CA LEU A 55 -18.28 4.83 8.97
C LEU A 55 -18.59 3.34 8.81
N LYS A 56 -19.24 2.91 7.72
CA LYS A 56 -19.57 1.49 7.52
C LYS A 56 -18.33 0.60 7.37
N VAL A 57 -17.25 1.17 6.82
CA VAL A 57 -15.97 0.46 6.66
C VAL A 57 -15.27 0.35 8.02
N LEU A 58 -15.27 1.43 8.79
CA LEU A 58 -14.68 1.47 10.13
C LEU A 58 -15.45 0.57 11.11
N ASP A 59 -16.78 0.65 11.13
CA ASP A 59 -17.65 -0.20 11.95
C ASP A 59 -17.39 -1.67 11.64
N PHE A 60 -17.35 -2.04 10.35
CA PHE A 60 -17.04 -3.40 9.94
C PHE A 60 -15.64 -3.83 10.40
N ALA A 61 -14.64 -2.96 10.26
CA ALA A 61 -13.27 -3.26 10.64
C ALA A 61 -13.15 -3.51 12.16
N GLU A 62 -13.76 -2.64 12.97
CA GLU A 62 -13.80 -2.78 14.44
C GLU A 62 -14.51 -4.08 14.86
N GLU A 63 -15.72 -4.32 14.36
CA GLU A 63 -16.53 -5.51 14.68
C GLU A 63 -15.81 -6.82 14.31
N ASN A 64 -14.96 -6.78 13.27
CA ASN A 64 -14.27 -7.95 12.76
C ASN A 64 -12.79 -8.01 13.15
N GLY A 65 -12.31 -7.15 14.07
CA GLY A 65 -10.93 -7.16 14.54
C GLY A 65 -9.91 -6.93 13.42
N LEU A 66 -10.22 -6.04 12.49
CA LEU A 66 -9.30 -5.52 11.48
C LEU A 66 -8.77 -4.17 11.97
N GLU A 67 -7.53 -4.15 12.46
CA GLU A 67 -6.92 -2.92 12.95
C GLU A 67 -6.29 -2.16 11.79
N GLU A 68 -6.81 -0.97 11.48
CA GLU A 68 -6.31 -0.17 10.38
C GLU A 68 -5.02 0.57 10.76
N PHE A 69 -3.99 0.40 9.93
CA PHE A 69 -2.79 1.23 9.95
C PHE A 69 -2.65 1.97 8.63
N VAL A 70 -2.88 3.28 8.69
CA VAL A 70 -2.74 4.17 7.54
C VAL A 70 -1.31 4.67 7.44
N TYR A 71 -0.67 4.41 6.31
CA TYR A 71 0.67 4.93 6.04
C TYR A 71 0.68 6.47 6.04
N PRO A 72 1.72 7.12 6.58
CA PRO A 72 1.86 8.57 6.46
C PRO A 72 1.85 9.00 4.98
N PRO A 73 1.35 10.20 4.66
CA PRO A 73 1.30 10.66 3.28
C PRO A 73 2.70 10.70 2.65
N HIS A 74 2.77 10.46 1.33
CA HIS A 74 4.01 10.46 0.54
C HIS A 74 5.07 9.43 0.96
N THR A 75 4.67 8.37 1.68
CA THR A 75 5.58 7.28 2.08
C THR A 75 5.45 6.01 1.25
N THR A 76 4.75 6.09 0.11
CA THR A 76 4.45 4.97 -0.80
C THR A 76 5.69 4.14 -1.15
N THR A 77 6.83 4.79 -1.41
CA THR A 77 8.07 4.07 -1.74
C THR A 77 8.77 3.51 -0.50
N ALA A 78 8.47 4.00 0.70
CA ALA A 78 9.18 3.64 1.92
C ALA A 78 8.45 2.56 2.74
N HIS A 79 7.11 2.66 2.87
CA HIS A 79 6.33 1.84 3.81
C HIS A 79 5.26 0.97 3.15
N ALA A 80 4.78 1.32 1.94
CA ALA A 80 3.73 0.55 1.28
C ALA A 80 4.30 -0.77 0.74
N LEU A 81 4.06 -1.86 1.48
CA LEU A 81 4.48 -3.20 1.09
C LEU A 81 3.96 -3.58 -0.29
N LEU A 82 2.70 -3.24 -0.56
CA LEU A 82 2.04 -3.58 -1.81
C LEU A 82 2.79 -2.97 -3.00
N ASP A 83 3.12 -1.68 -2.95
CA ASP A 83 3.85 -0.99 -4.02
C ASP A 83 5.24 -1.58 -4.25
N ARG A 84 5.94 -1.99 -3.19
CA ARG A 84 7.23 -2.67 -3.31
C ARG A 84 7.11 -4.04 -3.96
N VAL A 85 6.08 -4.78 -3.61
CA VAL A 85 5.79 -6.09 -4.17
C VAL A 85 5.36 -5.95 -5.64
N PHE A 86 4.48 -5.01 -5.96
CA PHE A 86 3.92 -4.77 -7.30
C PHE A 86 4.89 -4.09 -8.27
N HIS A 87 5.89 -3.35 -7.81
CA HIS A 87 6.95 -2.83 -8.68
C HIS A 87 7.61 -3.96 -9.50
N MET A 88 7.87 -5.12 -8.87
CA MET A 88 8.40 -6.29 -9.56
C MET A 88 7.38 -6.96 -10.48
N TRP A 89 6.09 -6.86 -10.16
CA TRP A 89 5.02 -7.36 -11.00
C TRP A 89 4.96 -6.60 -12.32
N HIS A 90 5.03 -5.26 -12.29
CA HIS A 90 5.04 -4.44 -13.51
C HIS A 90 6.15 -4.84 -14.47
N THR A 91 7.37 -5.05 -13.98
CA THR A 91 8.50 -5.53 -14.79
C THR A 91 8.23 -6.92 -15.39
N THR A 92 7.61 -7.82 -14.62
CA THR A 92 7.25 -9.17 -15.10
C THR A 92 6.16 -9.11 -16.18
N TYR A 93 5.15 -8.28 -15.96
CA TYR A 93 4.05 -8.07 -16.89
C TYR A 93 4.56 -7.45 -18.21
N SER A 94 5.40 -6.41 -18.14
CA SER A 94 5.99 -5.78 -19.34
C SER A 94 6.74 -6.78 -20.21
N LYS A 95 7.52 -7.69 -19.61
CA LYS A 95 8.20 -8.77 -20.36
C LYS A 95 7.21 -9.71 -21.05
N CYS A 96 6.13 -10.09 -20.37
CA CYS A 96 5.11 -10.95 -20.98
C CYS A 96 4.39 -10.23 -22.15
N VAL A 97 4.17 -8.93 -22.02
CA VAL A 97 3.61 -8.10 -23.11
C VAL A 97 4.60 -7.98 -24.27
N GLU A 98 5.89 -7.81 -24.01
CA GLU A 98 6.93 -7.79 -25.04
C GLU A 98 6.97 -9.12 -25.82
N ASP A 99 6.95 -10.25 -25.12
CA ASP A 99 6.93 -11.58 -25.73
C ASP A 99 5.66 -11.77 -26.58
N TRP A 100 4.50 -11.39 -26.05
CA TRP A 100 3.25 -11.41 -26.81
C TRP A 100 3.31 -10.53 -28.06
N SER A 101 3.91 -9.34 -27.96
CA SER A 101 4.01 -8.38 -29.06
C SER A 101 4.96 -8.87 -30.16
N LYS A 102 6.07 -9.53 -29.80
CA LYS A 102 6.97 -10.21 -30.76
C LYS A 102 6.26 -11.33 -31.51
N ALA A 103 5.41 -12.08 -30.82
CA ALA A 103 4.60 -13.15 -31.42
C ALA A 103 3.39 -12.61 -32.22
N ASN A 104 3.02 -11.34 -32.05
CA ASN A 104 1.89 -10.70 -32.73
C ASN A 104 2.27 -9.35 -33.36
N PRO A 105 3.18 -9.33 -34.36
CA PRO A 105 3.62 -8.08 -34.98
C PRO A 105 2.45 -7.25 -35.53
N GLY A 106 2.46 -5.94 -35.27
CA GLY A 106 1.45 -5.00 -35.75
C GLY A 106 0.12 -5.00 -35.00
N LYS A 107 -0.08 -5.89 -34.02
CA LYS A 107 -1.30 -5.89 -33.18
C LYS A 107 -1.10 -4.99 -31.96
N GLN A 108 -2.17 -4.29 -31.58
CA GLN A 108 -2.21 -3.47 -30.37
C GLN A 108 -2.60 -4.30 -29.15
N VAL A 109 -2.06 -3.93 -27.98
CA VAL A 109 -2.45 -4.50 -26.69
C VAL A 109 -3.79 -3.89 -26.28
N THR A 110 -4.84 -4.70 -26.27
CA THR A 110 -6.19 -4.31 -25.83
C THR A 110 -6.48 -4.79 -24.41
N LYS A 111 -7.63 -4.39 -23.83
CA LYS A 111 -8.09 -4.95 -22.53
C LYS A 111 -8.25 -6.47 -22.56
N ALA A 112 -8.64 -7.04 -23.71
CA ALA A 112 -8.74 -8.48 -23.87
C ALA A 112 -7.35 -9.16 -23.86
N VAL A 113 -6.36 -8.52 -24.50
CA VAL A 113 -4.97 -8.99 -24.45
C VAL A 113 -4.42 -8.89 -23.03
N PHE A 114 -4.68 -7.78 -22.34
CA PHE A 114 -4.34 -7.64 -20.91
C PHE A 114 -4.90 -8.81 -20.09
N ALA A 115 -6.20 -9.10 -20.23
CA ALA A 115 -6.86 -10.18 -19.50
C ALA A 115 -6.28 -11.57 -19.82
N ALA A 116 -5.79 -11.78 -21.05
CA ALA A 116 -5.16 -13.03 -21.46
C ALA A 116 -3.70 -13.15 -20.96
N VAL A 117 -2.95 -12.06 -20.92
CA VAL A 117 -1.54 -12.04 -20.46
C VAL A 117 -1.42 -12.02 -18.94
N PHE A 118 -2.41 -11.45 -18.25
CA PHE A 118 -2.40 -11.27 -16.80
C PHE A 118 -2.14 -12.56 -16.01
N PRO A 119 -2.83 -13.71 -16.26
CA PRO A 119 -2.61 -14.93 -15.48
C PRO A 119 -1.18 -15.46 -15.57
N ASP A 120 -0.57 -15.39 -16.75
CA ASP A 120 0.81 -15.84 -16.97
C ASP A 120 1.80 -14.94 -16.24
N ALA A 121 1.61 -13.62 -16.34
CA ALA A 121 2.44 -12.66 -15.61
C ALA A 121 2.29 -12.81 -14.10
N TRP A 122 1.05 -12.99 -13.62
CA TRP A 122 0.73 -13.23 -12.21
C TRP A 122 1.46 -14.46 -11.69
N LEU A 123 1.32 -15.61 -12.36
CA LEU A 123 1.96 -16.86 -11.96
C LEU A 123 3.50 -16.79 -11.97
N LYS A 124 4.09 -16.15 -13.00
CA LYS A 124 5.55 -15.96 -13.08
C LYS A 124 6.04 -15.10 -11.92
N TRP A 125 5.35 -14.01 -11.62
CA TRP A 125 5.72 -13.10 -10.54
C TRP A 125 5.54 -13.74 -9.15
N THR A 126 4.39 -14.36 -8.87
CA THR A 126 4.12 -14.97 -7.55
C THR A 126 5.06 -16.13 -7.22
N ARG A 127 5.61 -16.82 -8.23
CA ARG A 127 6.61 -17.89 -8.01
C ARG A 127 8.00 -17.36 -7.63
N GLY A 128 8.36 -16.17 -8.13
CA GLY A 128 9.68 -15.58 -7.90
C GLY A 128 9.75 -14.64 -6.71
N ILE A 129 8.61 -14.08 -6.27
CA ILE A 129 8.57 -13.07 -5.23
C ILE A 129 8.81 -13.67 -3.83
N ARG A 130 9.73 -13.06 -3.08
CA ARG A 130 9.94 -13.36 -1.65
C ARG A 130 9.25 -12.28 -0.80
N VAL A 131 7.92 -12.36 -0.68
CA VAL A 131 7.10 -11.33 0.00
C VAL A 131 7.63 -11.04 1.40
N HIS A 132 8.01 -12.06 2.17
CA HIS A 132 8.59 -11.91 3.50
C HIS A 132 9.86 -11.03 3.50
N ALA A 133 10.77 -11.24 2.55
CA ALA A 133 11.99 -10.44 2.46
C ALA A 133 11.71 -8.99 2.03
N VAL A 134 10.61 -8.75 1.30
CA VAL A 134 10.17 -7.38 0.96
C VAL A 134 9.52 -6.71 2.16
N ALA A 135 8.69 -7.43 2.92
CA ALA A 135 8.06 -6.97 4.15
C ALA A 135 9.09 -6.45 5.15
N LEU A 136 10.15 -7.22 5.41
CA LEU A 136 11.22 -6.79 6.32
C LEU A 136 11.89 -5.48 5.90
N LYS A 137 12.05 -5.21 4.59
CA LYS A 137 12.68 -3.98 4.08
C LYS A 137 11.82 -2.72 4.26
N VAL A 138 10.51 -2.90 4.41
CA VAL A 138 9.57 -1.81 4.69
C VAL A 138 9.14 -1.81 6.16
N GLY A 139 9.87 -2.52 7.01
CA GLY A 139 9.64 -2.57 8.44
C GLY A 139 8.40 -3.34 8.85
N ILE A 140 8.01 -4.40 8.13
CA ILE A 140 6.88 -5.26 8.49
C ILE A 140 7.39 -6.68 8.76
N SER A 141 7.01 -7.24 9.91
CA SER A 141 7.19 -8.65 10.25
C SER A 141 5.93 -9.24 10.88
N GLU A 142 5.98 -10.53 11.22
CA GLU A 142 4.90 -11.20 11.96
C GLU A 142 4.72 -10.64 13.38
N ASP A 143 5.77 -10.02 13.93
CA ASP A 143 5.78 -9.44 15.28
C ASP A 143 5.32 -7.97 15.30
N GLY A 144 5.12 -7.34 14.14
CA GLY A 144 4.60 -5.98 14.03
C GLY A 144 5.30 -5.09 12.99
N ILE A 145 5.20 -3.78 13.23
CA ILE A 145 5.80 -2.73 12.38
C ILE A 145 7.03 -2.15 13.09
N PHE A 146 8.18 -2.20 12.44
CA PHE A 146 9.48 -1.78 12.95
C PHE A 146 10.08 -0.71 12.03
N PRO A 147 9.81 0.59 12.29
CA PRO A 147 10.32 1.69 11.47
C PRO A 147 11.85 1.70 11.33
N ASP A 148 12.57 1.25 12.37
CA ASP A 148 14.04 1.17 12.37
C ASP A 148 14.60 0.17 11.35
N SER A 149 13.76 -0.73 10.82
CA SER A 149 14.15 -1.68 9.77
C SER A 149 14.08 -1.07 8.36
N ILE A 150 13.51 0.13 8.23
CA ILE A 150 13.38 0.83 6.95
C ILE A 150 14.72 1.52 6.63
N ALA A 151 15.18 1.39 5.39
CA ALA A 151 16.46 1.97 5.01
C ALA A 151 16.46 3.51 5.20
N ASP A 152 17.49 4.01 5.87
CA ASP A 152 17.73 5.45 6.11
C ASP A 152 17.63 6.31 4.84
N SER A 153 17.90 5.74 3.67
CA SER A 153 17.80 6.42 2.37
C SER A 153 16.39 6.90 2.02
N PHE A 154 15.35 6.39 2.69
CA PHE A 154 13.97 6.87 2.54
C PHE A 154 13.65 8.08 3.42
N PHE A 155 14.47 8.34 4.44
CA PHE A 155 14.27 9.46 5.34
C PHE A 155 15.22 10.59 4.97
N VAL A 156 14.66 11.74 4.59
CA VAL A 156 15.45 12.97 4.61
C VAL A 156 15.63 13.33 6.08
N LYS A 157 16.85 13.27 6.60
CA LYS A 157 17.16 13.86 7.91
C LYS A 157 16.81 15.34 7.84
N SER A 158 15.66 15.71 8.38
CA SER A 158 15.36 17.12 8.60
C SER A 158 16.43 17.66 9.52
N ASN A 159 17.10 18.74 9.12
CA ASN A 159 17.91 19.54 10.04
C ASN A 159 16.96 20.31 10.99
N LEU A 160 16.17 19.57 11.76
CA LEU A 160 15.26 20.09 12.78
C LEU A 160 16.03 21.03 13.72
N GLN A 161 17.31 20.73 14.02
CA GLN A 161 18.20 21.65 14.72
C GLN A 161 18.32 23.02 14.04
N ASN A 162 18.51 23.07 12.71
CA ASN A 162 18.67 24.34 12.00
C ASN A 162 17.36 25.11 11.91
N GLU A 163 16.24 24.42 11.68
CA GLU A 163 14.91 25.07 11.64
C GLU A 163 14.47 25.56 13.03
N LEU A 164 14.67 24.76 14.11
CA LEU A 164 14.48 25.23 15.49
C LEU A 164 15.39 26.42 15.81
N THR A 165 16.65 26.39 15.37
CA THR A 165 17.59 27.49 15.61
C THR A 165 17.14 28.77 14.90
N LYS A 166 16.60 28.67 13.68
CA LYS A 166 16.02 29.81 12.96
C LYS A 166 14.81 30.39 13.69
N VAL A 167 13.87 29.54 14.13
CA VAL A 167 12.68 29.96 14.87
C VAL A 167 13.06 30.63 16.20
N ILE A 168 13.98 30.03 16.97
CA ILE A 168 14.49 30.60 18.22
C ILE A 168 15.17 31.95 17.99
N LYS A 169 15.94 32.09 16.89
CA LYS A 169 16.60 33.35 16.55
C LYS A 169 15.61 34.44 16.12
N ALA A 170 14.56 34.08 15.39
CA ALA A 170 13.48 35.00 15.00
C ALA A 170 12.73 35.53 16.23
N ILE A 171 12.32 34.64 17.15
CA ILE A 171 11.65 35.03 18.41
C ILE A 171 12.53 35.98 19.24
N LYS A 172 13.83 35.67 19.37
CA LYS A 172 14.77 36.53 20.10
C LYS A 172 14.97 37.90 19.42
N GLY A 173 15.01 37.94 18.09
CA GLY A 173 15.14 39.17 17.32
C GLY A 173 13.93 40.10 17.46
N GLU A 174 12.72 39.54 17.43
CA GLU A 174 11.47 40.30 17.64
C GLU A 174 11.39 40.87 19.06
N MET A 175 11.74 40.09 20.09
CA MET A 175 11.79 40.57 21.47
C MET A 175 12.78 41.72 21.69
N THR A 176 13.92 41.73 20.99
CA THR A 176 14.88 42.84 21.06
C THR A 176 14.42 44.09 20.33
N ALA A 177 13.63 43.96 19.25
CA ALA A 177 13.11 45.11 18.52
C ALA A 177 12.01 45.85 19.32
N THR A 178 11.17 45.12 20.07
CA THR A 178 10.12 45.71 20.91
C THR A 178 10.68 46.41 22.17
N ALA A 179 11.84 45.97 22.67
CA ALA A 179 12.49 46.57 23.85
C ALA A 179 13.28 47.86 23.55
N ILE A 180 13.53 48.19 22.27
CA ILE A 180 14.25 49.41 21.86
C ILE A 180 13.26 50.55 21.50
N SER A 181 11.97 50.25 21.38
CA SER A 181 10.90 51.21 21.03
C SER A 181 10.10 51.76 22.22
N SER A 182 10.61 51.66 23.45
CA SER A 182 9.94 52.12 24.69
C SER A 182 10.81 53.08 25.49
#